data_AF-A0AAX3EL89-F1
#
_entry.id   AF-A0AAX3EL89-F1
#
_cell.length_a   1.000
_cell.length_b   1.000
_cell.length_c   1.000
_cell.angle_alpha   90.00
_cell.angle_beta   90.00
_cell.angle_gamma   90.00
#
_symmetry.space_group_name_H-M   'P 1'
#
loop_
_entity.id
_entity.type
_entity.pdbx_description
1 polymer ?
#
loop_
_entity_poly.entity_id
_entity_poly.type
_entity_poly.pdbx_seq_one_letter_code
_entity_poly.pdbx_strand_id
1 'polypeptide(L)'
;MGRITLGRAITSLLVSGIVSALLCSCAGSPPSLTGNWKADDGTAMKVVMPDGRCKGMYYSGGKPLDIGGGMTCSLSDKKDSKGRYSLVVSQPPNQATFQVEFSGNDSATLYSGSNKLFTMARQ
;
A
#
# COMPACT_ATOMS: atom_id res chain seq x y z
N MET A 1 -75.24 -9.92 -0.70
CA MET A 1 -73.87 -9.37 -0.51
C MET A 1 -73.06 -10.48 0.15
N GLY A 2 -71.97 -11.05 -0.35
CA GLY A 2 -71.21 -10.92 -1.59
C GLY A 2 -70.74 -12.31 -2.04
N ARG A 3 -70.15 -12.34 -3.22
CA ARG A 3 -69.94 -13.46 -4.14
C ARG A 3 -68.48 -13.96 -4.07
N ILE A 4 -68.28 -15.23 -4.44
CA ILE A 4 -67.13 -15.81 -5.20
C ILE A 4 -65.81 -16.00 -4.43
N THR A 5 -64.92 -16.99 -4.64
CA THR A 5 -64.84 -18.37 -5.20
C THR A 5 -63.37 -18.82 -4.95
N LEU A 6 -63.14 -20.13 -4.81
CA LEU A 6 -61.86 -20.85 -4.84
C LEU A 6 -60.77 -20.31 -5.80
N GLY A 7 -59.49 -20.47 -5.41
CA GLY A 7 -58.34 -20.47 -6.31
C GLY A 7 -57.12 -21.18 -5.70
N ARG A 8 -56.74 -22.35 -6.26
CA ARG A 8 -55.49 -23.09 -5.97
C ARG A 8 -54.31 -22.48 -6.75
N ALA A 9 -53.09 -22.49 -6.22
CA ALA A 9 -51.87 -22.45 -7.03
C ALA A 9 -50.68 -23.12 -6.32
N ILE A 10 -49.99 -23.97 -7.09
CA ILE A 10 -48.79 -24.77 -6.81
C ILE A 10 -47.53 -23.95 -7.14
N THR A 11 -46.33 -24.37 -6.68
CA THR A 11 -44.91 -24.08 -7.11
C THR A 11 -44.07 -23.37 -6.05
N SER A 12 -42.77 -23.62 -5.81
CA SER A 12 -41.75 -24.56 -6.33
C SER A 12 -40.53 -24.54 -5.38
N LEU A 13 -39.73 -25.62 -5.40
CA LEU A 13 -38.41 -25.77 -4.76
C LEU A 13 -37.42 -24.67 -5.20
N LEU A 14 -36.61 -24.15 -4.27
CA LEU A 14 -35.33 -23.50 -4.57
C LEU A 14 -34.23 -24.02 -3.63
N VAL A 15 -33.38 -24.90 -4.17
CA VAL A 15 -32.09 -25.31 -3.59
C VAL A 15 -31.10 -24.19 -3.88
N SER A 16 -30.69 -23.44 -2.86
CA SER A 16 -29.74 -22.33 -3.02
C SER A 16 -28.32 -22.86 -2.86
N GLY A 17 -27.63 -23.04 -3.98
CA GLY A 17 -26.22 -23.44 -4.05
C GLY A 17 -25.28 -22.36 -3.51
N ILE A 18 -24.32 -22.76 -2.68
CA ILE A 18 -23.25 -21.92 -2.17
C ILE A 18 -22.22 -21.75 -3.29
N VAL A 19 -22.23 -20.59 -3.97
CA VAL A 19 -21.22 -20.22 -4.97
C VAL A 19 -19.97 -19.77 -4.22
N SER A 20 -19.03 -20.70 -4.01
CA SER A 20 -17.68 -20.38 -3.53
C SER A 20 -16.90 -19.66 -4.61
N ALA A 21 -16.98 -18.32 -4.63
CA ALA A 21 -16.13 -17.48 -5.45
C ALA A 21 -14.68 -17.54 -4.92
N LEU A 22 -13.86 -18.37 -5.57
CA LEU A 22 -12.40 -18.34 -5.47
C LEU A 22 -11.91 -17.00 -6.03
N LEU A 23 -11.80 -15.97 -5.17
CA LEU A 23 -11.08 -14.76 -5.48
C LEU A 23 -9.59 -15.12 -5.57
N CYS A 24 -9.12 -15.45 -6.78
CA CYS A 24 -7.71 -15.41 -7.12
C CYS A 24 -7.20 -14.00 -6.84
N SER A 25 -6.66 -13.78 -5.65
CA SER A 25 -5.90 -12.57 -5.36
C SER A 25 -4.61 -12.67 -6.17
N CYS A 26 -4.62 -12.08 -7.35
CA CYS A 26 -3.41 -11.86 -8.13
C CYS A 26 -2.49 -11.02 -7.23
N ALA A 27 -1.48 -11.63 -6.63
CA ALA A 27 -0.42 -10.92 -5.94
C ALA A 27 0.39 -10.16 -7.00
N GLY A 28 -0.12 -9.00 -7.42
CA GLY A 28 0.55 -8.12 -8.36
C GLY A 28 1.88 -7.65 -7.78
N SER A 29 2.89 -7.54 -8.64
CA SER A 29 4.17 -6.95 -8.28
C SER A 29 3.97 -5.55 -7.66
N PRO A 30 4.83 -5.14 -6.71
CA PRO A 30 4.76 -3.80 -6.16
C PRO A 30 4.80 -2.74 -7.27
N PRO A 31 4.03 -1.63 -7.14
CA PRO A 31 4.29 -0.43 -7.92
C PRO A 31 5.74 0.01 -7.73
N SER A 32 6.34 0.55 -8.79
CA SER A 32 7.74 0.98 -8.75
C SER A 32 7.92 2.21 -7.84
N LEU A 33 8.79 2.08 -6.85
CA LEU A 33 9.20 3.21 -6.00
C LEU A 33 10.24 4.11 -6.68
N THR A 34 10.90 3.64 -7.75
CA THR A 34 11.90 4.41 -8.51
C THR A 34 11.28 5.69 -9.06
N GLY A 35 11.95 6.83 -8.87
CA GLY A 35 11.51 8.14 -9.33
C GLY A 35 11.75 9.26 -8.33
N ASN A 36 11.20 10.42 -8.66
CA ASN A 36 11.21 11.61 -7.82
C ASN A 36 9.84 11.79 -7.17
N TRP A 37 9.82 12.03 -5.87
CA TRP A 37 8.59 12.14 -5.09
C TRP A 37 8.60 13.38 -4.21
N LYS A 38 7.52 14.15 -4.26
CA LYS A 38 7.29 15.27 -3.37
C LYS A 38 6.51 14.80 -2.15
N ALA A 39 7.12 14.91 -0.97
CA ALA A 39 6.46 14.63 0.30
C ALA A 39 5.61 15.84 0.76
N ASP A 40 4.51 15.55 1.46
CA ASP A 40 3.59 16.54 2.04
C ASP A 40 4.04 17.09 3.40
N ASP A 41 5.07 16.51 4.02
CA ASP A 41 5.67 16.96 5.28
C ASP A 41 6.55 18.20 5.16
N GLY A 42 6.55 18.85 4.00
CA GLY A 42 7.32 20.07 3.72
C GLY A 42 8.81 19.84 3.48
N THR A 43 9.27 18.59 3.48
CA THR A 43 10.69 18.28 3.32
C THR A 43 11.13 18.30 1.84
N ALA A 44 12.43 18.16 1.64
CA ALA A 44 13.01 18.07 0.30
C ALA A 44 12.49 16.83 -0.46
N MET A 45 12.65 16.88 -1.78
CA MET A 45 12.32 15.79 -2.71
C MET A 45 12.94 14.47 -2.27
N LYS A 46 12.15 13.40 -2.36
CA LYS A 46 12.63 12.02 -2.22
C LYS A 46 13.03 11.52 -3.59
N VAL A 47 14.20 10.93 -3.70
CA VAL A 47 14.71 10.40 -4.97
C VAL A 47 15.04 8.95 -4.75
N VAL A 48 14.51 8.06 -5.59
CA VAL A 48 14.85 6.64 -5.62
C VAL A 48 15.34 6.31 -7.03
N MET A 49 16.59 5.89 -7.12
CA MET A 49 17.27 5.55 -8.37
C MET A 49 17.00 4.08 -8.74
N PRO A 50 17.10 3.72 -10.03
CA PRO A 50 16.86 2.34 -10.48
C PRO A 50 17.79 1.29 -9.86
N ASP A 51 18.97 1.70 -9.39
CA ASP A 51 19.99 0.84 -8.75
C ASP A 51 19.77 0.68 -7.24
N GLY A 52 18.66 1.20 -6.69
CA GLY A 52 18.35 1.14 -5.27
C GLY A 52 19.02 2.22 -4.43
N ARG A 53 19.81 3.13 -5.01
CA ARG A 53 20.25 4.34 -4.28
C ARG A 53 19.08 5.28 -4.06
N CYS A 54 19.07 5.99 -2.95
CA CYS A 54 18.03 6.99 -2.69
C CYS A 54 18.53 8.20 -1.91
N LYS A 55 17.70 9.24 -1.82
CA LYS A 55 17.96 10.47 -1.06
C LYS A 55 16.73 10.90 -0.26
N GLY A 56 16.96 11.42 0.93
CA GLY A 56 15.92 12.05 1.77
C GLY A 56 14.89 11.07 2.36
N MET A 57 15.15 9.76 2.28
CA MET A 57 14.22 8.70 2.72
C MET A 57 14.49 8.21 4.15
N TYR A 58 15.62 8.59 4.76
CA TYR A 58 15.93 8.18 6.12
C TYR A 58 15.28 9.12 7.14
N TYR A 59 14.49 8.55 8.05
CA TYR A 59 13.79 9.26 9.12
C TYR A 59 14.11 8.61 10.47
N SER A 60 14.28 9.44 11.50
CA SER A 60 14.42 9.01 12.89
C SER A 60 13.59 9.94 13.78
N GLY A 61 12.83 9.37 14.72
CA GLY A 61 11.92 10.15 15.57
C GLY A 61 10.89 10.99 14.81
N GLY A 62 10.47 10.54 13.62
CA GLY A 62 9.50 11.24 12.78
C GLY A 62 10.06 12.45 12.02
N LYS A 63 11.38 12.67 12.04
CA LYS A 63 12.04 13.75 11.29
C LYS A 63 13.04 13.17 10.29
N PRO A 64 13.26 13.83 9.13
CA PRO A 64 14.36 13.47 8.25
C PRO A 64 15.68 13.57 9.00
N LEU A 65 16.53 12.59 8.82
CA LEU A 65 17.90 12.61 9.31
C LEU A 65 18.81 12.27 8.14
N ASP A 66 19.72 13.19 7.82
CA ASP A 66 20.77 12.98 6.83
C ASP A 66 22.11 13.15 7.54
N ILE A 67 22.84 12.06 7.71
CA ILE A 67 24.18 12.06 8.33
C ILE A 67 25.31 12.19 7.29
N GLY A 68 24.96 12.48 6.03
CA GLY A 68 25.88 12.44 4.91
C GLY A 68 26.15 11.02 4.40
N GLY A 69 26.91 10.93 3.32
CA GLY A 69 27.27 9.65 2.69
C GLY A 69 26.20 9.08 1.76
N GLY A 70 26.40 7.83 1.36
CA GLY A 70 25.47 7.11 0.48
C GLY A 70 24.25 6.59 1.24
N MET A 71 23.09 6.61 0.57
CA MET A 71 21.85 6.05 1.08
C MET A 71 21.26 5.09 0.05
N THR A 72 20.73 3.96 0.51
CA THR A 72 20.04 2.95 -0.31
C THR A 72 18.66 2.63 0.24
N CYS A 73 17.78 2.23 -0.67
CA CYS A 73 16.38 1.89 -0.44
C CYS A 73 16.08 0.54 -1.09
N SER A 74 15.53 -0.40 -0.33
CA SER A 74 15.10 -1.70 -0.82
C SER A 74 13.65 -1.95 -0.40
N LEU A 75 12.77 -2.14 -1.40
CA LEU A 75 11.36 -2.40 -1.20
C LEU A 75 11.11 -3.92 -1.26
N SER A 76 10.29 -4.45 -0.35
CA SER A 76 9.89 -5.85 -0.39
C SER A 76 8.97 -6.14 -1.56
N ASP A 77 9.02 -7.38 -2.06
CA ASP A 77 8.11 -7.84 -3.13
C ASP A 77 6.69 -8.14 -2.63
N LYS A 78 6.54 -8.32 -1.31
CA LYS A 78 5.28 -8.73 -0.67
C LYS A 78 4.79 -7.68 0.32
N LYS A 79 3.47 -7.59 0.43
CA LYS A 79 2.76 -6.80 1.42
C LYS A 79 2.71 -7.53 2.76
N ASP A 80 2.65 -6.76 3.85
CA ASP A 80 2.29 -7.21 5.18
C ASP A 80 0.78 -7.47 5.29
N SER A 81 0.31 -7.92 6.47
CA SER A 81 -1.11 -8.16 6.74
C SER A 81 -1.99 -6.90 6.71
N LYS A 82 -1.39 -5.71 6.67
CA LYS A 82 -2.06 -4.42 6.53
C LYS A 82 -2.02 -3.90 5.08
N GLY A 83 -1.52 -4.71 4.13
CA GLY A 83 -1.46 -4.34 2.72
C GLY A 83 -0.28 -3.44 2.34
N ARG A 84 0.74 -3.32 3.19
CA ARG A 84 1.87 -2.38 3.02
C ARG A 84 3.17 -3.11 2.74
N TYR A 85 4.01 -2.55 1.88
CA TYR A 85 5.34 -3.09 1.60
C TYR A 85 6.35 -2.63 2.64
N SER A 86 7.36 -3.43 2.95
CA SER A 86 8.48 -3.01 3.79
C SER A 86 9.52 -2.30 2.95
N LEU A 87 9.96 -1.13 3.40
CA LEU A 87 11.05 -0.38 2.81
C LEU A 87 12.21 -0.31 3.78
N VAL A 88 13.31 -0.96 3.46
CA VAL A 88 14.56 -0.85 4.21
C VAL A 88 15.35 0.33 3.64
N VAL A 89 15.64 1.31 4.49
CA VAL A 89 16.49 2.45 4.16
C VAL A 89 17.79 2.32 4.94
N SER A 90 18.90 2.22 4.22
CA SER A 90 20.24 2.11 4.80
C SER A 90 21.00 3.40 4.52
N GLN A 91 21.50 4.04 5.58
CA GLN A 91 22.44 5.14 5.51
C GLN A 91 23.54 4.85 6.55
N PRO A 92 24.60 4.10 6.18
CA PRO A 92 25.58 3.59 7.13
C PRO A 92 26.14 4.67 8.07
N PRO A 93 26.30 4.36 9.37
CA PRO A 93 26.09 3.05 10.00
C PRO A 93 24.62 2.74 10.35
N ASN A 94 23.69 3.62 10.02
CA ASN A 94 22.30 3.52 10.44
C ASN A 94 21.44 2.79 9.41
N GLN A 95 20.38 2.14 9.90
CA GLN A 95 19.36 1.51 9.08
C GLN A 95 17.99 1.70 9.74
N ALA A 96 16.95 1.82 8.93
CA ALA A 96 15.57 1.87 9.37
C ALA A 96 14.66 1.08 8.42
N THR A 97 13.57 0.55 8.96
CA THR A 97 12.52 -0.10 8.17
C THR A 97 11.22 0.68 8.29
N PHE A 98 10.70 1.11 7.15
CA PHE A 98 9.42 1.79 7.02
C PHE A 98 8.40 0.90 6.31
N GLN A 99 7.14 1.30 6.33
CA GLN A 99 6.09 0.66 5.56
C GLN A 99 5.58 1.62 4.49
N VAL A 100 5.36 1.11 3.29
CA VAL A 100 4.90 1.88 2.13
C VAL A 100 3.55 1.35 1.70
N GLU A 101 2.58 2.23 1.66
CA GLU A 101 1.26 1.96 1.09
C GLU A 101 1.11 2.74 -0.21
N PHE A 102 0.95 2.05 -1.33
CA PHE A 102 0.71 2.69 -2.62
C PHE A 102 -0.78 2.95 -2.82
N SER A 103 -1.13 4.18 -3.17
CA SER A 103 -2.46 4.58 -3.61
C SER A 103 -2.42 4.84 -5.13
N GLY A 104 -2.18 3.78 -5.90
CA GLY A 104 -1.87 3.86 -7.33
C GLY A 104 -0.37 4.00 -7.62
N ASN A 105 -0.03 4.36 -8.86
CA ASN A 105 1.37 4.39 -9.31
C ASN A 105 2.12 5.67 -8.91
N ASP A 106 1.39 6.74 -8.60
CA ASP A 106 1.92 8.10 -8.42
C ASP A 106 1.63 8.70 -7.05
N SER A 107 1.13 7.88 -6.11
CA SER A 107 0.92 8.27 -4.72
C SER A 107 1.31 7.14 -3.79
N ALA A 108 2.05 7.45 -2.74
CA ALA A 108 2.43 6.52 -1.70
C ALA A 108 2.44 7.18 -0.33
N THR A 109 2.11 6.43 0.72
CA THR A 109 2.20 6.88 2.11
C THR A 109 3.27 6.08 2.84
N LEU A 110 4.17 6.78 3.54
CA LEU A 110 5.23 6.19 4.34
C LEU A 110 4.82 6.14 5.81
N TYR A 111 5.11 5.02 6.47
CA TYR A 111 4.82 4.78 7.88
C TYR A 111 6.06 4.30 8.64
N SER A 112 6.11 4.60 9.93
CA SER A 112 6.98 3.93 10.90
C SER A 112 6.09 3.10 11.84
N GLY A 113 6.02 1.79 11.60
CA GLY A 113 5.09 0.90 12.28
C GLY A 113 3.63 1.22 11.92
N SER A 114 2.88 1.75 12.87
CA SER A 114 1.50 2.22 12.66
C SER A 114 1.39 3.74 12.49
N ASN A 115 2.48 4.47 12.73
CA ASN A 115 2.48 5.93 12.65
C ASN A 115 2.71 6.37 11.21
N LYS A 116 1.77 7.15 10.65
CA LYS A 116 1.97 7.81 9.37
C LYS A 116 3.07 8.86 9.50
N LEU A 117 4.07 8.82 8.62
CA LEU A 117 5.10 9.86 8.53
C LEU A 117 4.65 10.96 7.56
N PHE A 118 4.42 10.60 6.31
CA PHE A 118 4.03 11.53 5.24
C PHE A 118 3.39 10.78 4.08
N THR A 119 2.65 11.50 3.26
CA THR A 119 2.24 11.06 1.92
C THR A 119 3.14 11.74 0.88
N MET A 120 3.44 11.04 -0.20
CA MET A 120 4.25 11.55 -1.28
C MET A 120 3.58 11.30 -2.64
N ALA A 121 3.74 12.27 -3.53
CA ALA A 121 3.24 12.23 -4.89
C ALA A 121 4.42 12.21 -5.86
N ARG A 122 4.31 11.43 -6.94
CA ARG A 122 5.32 11.41 -8.00
C ARG A 122 5.37 12.78 -8.69
N GLN A 123 6.57 13.18 -9.13
CA GLN A 123 6.80 14.38 -9.93
C GLN A 123 7.19 14.02 -11.37
#